data_AF-A0A7K4KBJ9-F1
#
_entry.id   AF-A0A7K4KBJ9-F1
#
_cell.length_a   1.000
_cell.length_b   1.000
_cell.length_c   1.000
_cell.angle_alpha   90.00
_cell.angle_beta   90.00
_cell.angle_gamma   90.00
#
_symmetry.space_group_name_H-M   'P 1'
#
loop_
_entity.id
_entity.type
_entity.pdbx_description
1 polymer ?
#
loop_
_entity_poly.entity_id
_entity_poly.type
_entity_poly.pdbx_seq_one_letter_code
_entity_poly.pdbx_strand_id
1 'polypeptide(L)'
;DAVDAIYKEYIGDTEDRAKVRDELLDALTDAFFAFSAIEAARYHRDAGHPVYFYEFQHRSSSTVGVRPEFVKADHGDEIAFVFGKPFLAGDV
;
A
#
# COMPACT_ATOMS: atom_id res chain seq x y z
N ASP A 1 12.99 14.84 17.27
CA ASP A 1 12.66 13.56 17.96
C ASP A 1 12.39 12.49 16.89
N ALA A 2 11.74 11.36 17.19
CA ALA A 2 11.42 10.35 16.18
C ALA A 2 10.46 10.88 15.08
N VAL A 3 9.55 11.80 15.44
CA VAL A 3 8.62 12.42 14.49
C VAL A 3 9.38 13.33 13.52
N ASP A 4 10.30 14.16 14.04
CA ASP A 4 11.15 15.01 13.18
C ASP A 4 12.02 14.17 12.22
N ALA A 5 12.53 13.03 12.67
CA ALA A 5 13.34 12.15 11.84
C ALA A 5 12.53 11.56 10.68
N ILE A 6 11.31 11.06 10.96
CA ILE A 6 10.39 10.55 9.94
C ILE A 6 9.98 11.67 8.99
N TYR A 7 9.64 12.85 9.51
CA TYR A 7 9.27 14.00 8.69
C TYR A 7 10.39 14.36 7.71
N LYS A 8 11.64 14.42 8.20
CA LYS A 8 12.80 14.74 7.37
C LYS A 8 13.08 13.68 6.31
N GLU A 9 12.89 12.40 6.63
CA GLU A 9 13.15 11.28 5.71
C GLU A 9 12.17 11.28 4.53
N TYR A 10 10.87 11.40 4.80
CA TYR A 10 9.84 11.30 3.76
C TYR A 10 9.55 12.65 3.10
N ILE A 11 9.32 13.70 3.89
CA ILE A 11 8.81 14.98 3.37
C ILE A 11 9.96 15.94 3.06
N GLY A 12 10.95 16.02 3.94
CA GLY A 12 12.08 16.96 3.80
C GLY A 12 11.61 18.43 3.76
N ASP A 13 12.22 19.25 2.89
CA ASP A 13 11.95 20.69 2.77
C ASP A 13 11.03 21.04 1.57
N THR A 14 10.28 20.07 1.03
CA THR A 14 9.46 20.31 -0.16
C THR A 14 8.23 21.17 0.13
N GLU A 15 7.98 22.19 -0.70
CA GLU A 15 6.76 23.02 -0.64
C GLU A 15 5.67 22.55 -1.62
N ASP A 16 5.97 21.59 -2.49
CA ASP A 16 4.98 21.00 -3.41
C ASP A 16 3.97 20.16 -2.60
N ARG A 17 2.73 20.66 -2.55
CA ARG A 17 1.63 20.03 -1.81
C ARG A 17 1.31 18.61 -2.29
N ALA A 18 1.45 18.33 -3.58
CA ALA A 18 1.19 16.99 -4.11
C ALA A 18 2.27 16.02 -3.61
N LYS A 19 3.53 16.45 -3.61
CA LYS A 19 4.63 15.67 -3.05
C LYS A 19 4.48 15.48 -1.55
N VAL A 20 4.14 16.53 -0.78
CA VAL A 20 3.88 16.41 0.67
C VAL A 20 2.79 15.37 0.94
N ARG A 21 1.70 15.36 0.15
CA ARG A 21 0.63 14.36 0.27
C ARG A 21 1.17 12.95 0.02
N ASP A 22 1.87 12.74 -1.09
CA ASP A 22 2.32 11.41 -1.50
C ASP A 22 3.32 10.83 -0.50
N GLU A 23 4.31 11.63 -0.07
CA GLU A 23 5.31 11.22 0.92
C GLU A 23 4.70 10.95 2.30
N LEU A 24 3.67 11.72 2.70
CA LEU A 24 2.93 11.44 3.94
C LEU A 24 2.18 10.11 3.86
N LEU A 25 1.55 9.81 2.73
CA LEU A 25 0.84 8.54 2.52
C LEU A 25 1.81 7.35 2.48
N ASP A 26 2.99 7.52 1.89
CA ASP A 26 4.05 6.50 1.87
C ASP A 26 4.58 6.26 3.29
N ALA A 27 4.83 7.32 4.08
CA ALA A 27 5.24 7.19 5.49
C ALA A 27 4.23 6.41 6.35
N LEU A 28 2.92 6.69 6.16
CA LEU A 28 1.86 5.96 6.86
C LEU A 28 1.79 4.51 6.39
N THR A 29 1.96 4.25 5.08
CA THR A 29 1.93 2.91 4.51
C THR A 29 3.07 2.05 5.06
N ASP A 30 4.28 2.61 5.12
CA ASP A 30 5.44 1.92 5.66
C ASP A 30 5.28 1.63 7.15
N ALA A 31 4.85 2.61 7.94
CA ALA A 31 4.70 2.47 9.38
C ALA A 31 3.62 1.46 9.78
N PHE A 32 2.46 1.48 9.12
CA PHE A 32 1.31 0.65 9.52
C PHE A 32 1.25 -0.70 8.82
N PHE A 33 1.80 -0.84 7.61
CA PHE A 33 1.64 -2.05 6.81
C PHE A 33 2.98 -2.66 6.37
N ALA A 34 3.78 -1.94 5.57
CA ALA A 34 4.90 -2.56 4.87
C ALA A 34 5.99 -3.04 5.84
N PHE A 35 6.42 -2.19 6.78
CA PHE A 35 7.45 -2.54 7.75
C PHE A 35 7.04 -3.76 8.58
N SER A 36 5.84 -3.72 9.16
CA SER A 36 5.32 -4.81 10.00
C SER A 36 5.18 -6.12 9.22
N ALA A 37 4.69 -6.08 7.98
CA ALA A 37 4.55 -7.27 7.14
C ALA A 37 5.92 -7.86 6.77
N ILE A 38 6.90 -7.03 6.43
CA ILE A 38 8.27 -7.45 6.10
C ILE A 38 8.94 -8.09 7.31
N GLU A 39 8.85 -7.47 8.49
CA GLU A 39 9.44 -8.01 9.71
C GLU A 39 8.80 -9.34 10.11
N ALA A 40 7.47 -9.45 10.04
CA ALA A 40 6.77 -10.72 10.28
C ALA A 40 7.23 -11.83 9.32
N ALA A 41 7.36 -11.50 8.02
CA ALA A 41 7.86 -12.42 7.01
C ALA A 41 9.31 -12.87 7.28
N ARG A 42 10.18 -11.94 7.69
CA ARG A 42 11.57 -12.22 8.07
C ARG A 42 11.64 -13.15 9.28
N TYR A 43 10.90 -12.86 10.35
CA TYR A 43 10.86 -13.72 11.53
C TYR A 43 10.36 -15.13 11.20
N HIS A 44 9.33 -15.27 10.34
CA HIS A 44 8.82 -16.57 9.93
C HIS A 44 9.85 -17.36 9.10
N ARG A 45 10.53 -16.70 8.16
CA ARG A 45 11.63 -17.28 7.38
C ARG A 45 12.79 -17.72 8.27
N ASP A 46 13.22 -16.87 9.19
CA ASP A 46 14.39 -17.12 10.05
C ASP A 46 14.13 -18.24 11.07
N ALA A 47 12.85 -18.52 11.37
CA ALA A 47 12.42 -19.71 12.10
C ALA A 47 12.43 -21.01 11.26
N GLY A 48 12.78 -20.95 9.97
CA GLY A 48 12.91 -22.10 9.08
C GLY A 48 11.62 -22.48 8.32
N HIS A 49 10.61 -21.63 8.32
CA HIS A 49 9.34 -21.88 7.61
C HIS A 49 9.33 -21.29 6.19
N PRO A 50 8.59 -21.91 5.24
CA PRO A 50 8.40 -21.34 3.92
C PRO A 50 7.57 -20.06 4.00
N VAL A 51 7.99 -19.03 3.26
CA VAL A 51 7.32 -17.72 3.18
C VAL A 51 7.09 -17.36 1.72
N TYR A 52 5.87 -16.90 1.43
CA TYR A 52 5.53 -16.23 0.18
C TYR A 52 5.06 -14.82 0.51
N PHE A 53 5.55 -13.83 -0.23
CA PHE A 53 5.27 -12.43 0.01
C PHE A 53 4.96 -11.74 -1.31
N TYR A 54 4.00 -10.81 -1.31
CA TYR A 54 3.65 -10.03 -2.49
C TYR A 54 3.25 -8.61 -2.09
N GLU A 55 3.32 -7.70 -3.07
CA GLU A 55 2.77 -6.36 -2.98
C GLU A 55 1.73 -6.21 -4.11
N PHE A 56 0.51 -5.83 -3.76
CA PHE A 56 -0.55 -5.64 -4.74
C PHE A 56 -0.57 -4.19 -5.22
N GLN A 57 -0.33 -3.96 -6.51
CA GLN A 57 -0.21 -2.61 -7.09
C GLN A 57 -1.25 -2.30 -8.18
N HIS A 58 -2.20 -3.20 -8.42
CA HIS A 58 -3.18 -3.02 -9.50
C HIS A 58 -4.40 -2.19 -9.05
N ARG A 59 -4.57 -1.01 -9.65
CA ARG A 59 -5.77 -0.20 -9.46
C ARG A 59 -6.92 -0.72 -10.31
N SER A 60 -8.00 -1.16 -9.66
CA SER A 60 -9.19 -1.66 -10.37
C SER A 60 -9.83 -0.61 -11.25
N SER A 61 -10.17 -0.99 -12.49
CA SER A 61 -10.93 -0.15 -13.42
C SER A 61 -12.30 0.27 -12.89
N SER A 62 -12.90 -0.51 -11.98
CA SER A 62 -14.18 -0.16 -11.35
C SER A 62 -14.11 1.04 -10.42
N THR A 63 -12.90 1.59 -10.17
CA THR A 63 -12.70 2.73 -9.27
C THR A 63 -12.38 4.03 -9.99
N VAL A 64 -12.30 3.98 -11.32
CA VAL A 64 -12.22 5.17 -12.18
C VAL A 64 -13.46 6.05 -11.95
N GLY A 65 -13.25 7.34 -11.72
CA GLY A 65 -14.32 8.31 -11.45
C GLY A 65 -14.91 8.27 -10.04
N VAL A 66 -14.61 7.24 -9.24
CA VAL A 66 -15.04 7.12 -7.82
C VAL A 66 -13.92 7.54 -6.88
N ARG A 67 -12.68 7.13 -7.17
CA ARG A 67 -11.50 7.48 -6.37
C ARG A 67 -10.61 8.50 -7.09
N PRO A 68 -9.95 9.42 -6.35
CA PRO A 68 -8.97 10.32 -6.94
C PRO A 68 -7.86 9.57 -7.69
N GLU A 69 -7.34 10.16 -8.76
CA GLU A 69 -6.37 9.53 -9.65
C GLU A 69 -5.01 9.27 -9.01
N PHE A 70 -4.62 10.08 -8.02
CA PHE A 70 -3.37 9.88 -7.28
C PHE A 70 -3.39 8.63 -6.40
N VAL A 71 -4.58 8.10 -6.07
CA VAL A 71 -4.71 6.86 -5.29
C VAL A 71 -4.29 5.71 -6.20
N LYS A 72 -3.32 4.90 -5.78
CA LYS A 72 -2.83 3.74 -6.54
C LYS A 72 -3.72 2.51 -6.25
N ALA A 73 -3.12 1.38 -5.87
CA ALA A 73 -3.82 0.31 -5.19
C ALA A 73 -4.02 0.72 -3.73
N ASP A 74 -5.28 0.83 -3.33
CA ASP A 74 -5.68 1.24 -1.99
C ASP A 74 -5.81 0.03 -1.07
N HIS A 75 -5.93 0.28 0.23
CA HIS A 75 -6.13 -0.77 1.22
C HIS A 75 -7.40 -1.61 0.91
N GLY A 76 -7.21 -2.93 0.74
CA GLY A 76 -8.28 -3.89 0.46
C GLY A 76 -8.63 -4.05 -1.02
N ASP A 77 -7.95 -3.36 -1.94
CA ASP A 77 -8.20 -3.50 -3.38
C ASP A 77 -7.95 -4.92 -3.90
N GLU A 78 -7.02 -5.64 -3.28
CA GLU A 78 -6.68 -7.01 -3.65
C GLU A 78 -7.81 -7.99 -3.33
N ILE A 79 -8.65 -7.71 -2.33
CA ILE A 79 -9.72 -8.60 -1.85
C ILE A 79 -10.64 -8.97 -3.01
N ALA A 80 -11.06 -7.99 -3.80
CA ALA A 80 -11.94 -8.23 -4.94
C ALA A 80 -11.31 -9.16 -5.99
N PHE A 81 -10.00 -9.10 -6.18
CA PHE A 81 -9.28 -9.97 -7.13
C PHE A 81 -9.08 -11.37 -6.56
N VAL A 82 -8.76 -11.50 -5.27
CA VAL A 82 -8.65 -12.81 -4.58
C VAL A 82 -9.96 -13.60 -4.67
N PHE A 83 -11.11 -12.92 -4.51
CA PHE A 83 -12.44 -13.54 -4.63
C PHE A 83 -12.98 -13.58 -6.06
N GLY A 84 -12.19 -13.18 -7.06
CA GLY A 84 -12.58 -13.33 -8.46
C GLY A 84 -13.71 -12.41 -8.92
N LYS A 85 -13.93 -11.26 -8.26
CA LYS A 85 -14.93 -10.25 -8.69
C LYS A 85 -14.87 -9.93 -10.19
N PRO A 86 -13.69 -9.82 -10.85
CA PRO A 86 -13.64 -9.60 -12.31
C PRO A 86 -14.37 -10.66 -13.16
N PHE A 87 -14.60 -11.86 -12.63
CA PHE A 87 -15.29 -12.95 -13.32
C PHE A 87 -16.79 -13.04 -13.00
N LEU A 88 -17.28 -12.21 -12.07
CA LEU A 88 -18.68 -12.21 -11.64
C LEU A 88 -19.57 -11.30 -12.49
N ALA A 89 -18.99 -10.52 -13.41
CA ALA A 89 -19.72 -9.63 -14.33
C ALA A 89 -20.13 -10.35 -15.63
N GLY A 90 -20.66 -11.57 -15.51
CA GLY A 90 -21.26 -12.32 -16.62
C GLY A 90 -22.78 -12.32 -16.52
N ASP A 91 -23.44 -12.06 -17.65
CA ASP A 91 -24.88 -12.06 -17.91
C ASP A 91 -25.79 -12.68 -16.82
N VAL A 92 -26.49 -11.80 -16.09
CA VAL A 92 -27.83 -12.05 -15.54
C VAL A 92 -28.72 -10.88 -15.93
#